data_AF-A0A2M9ZC96-F1
#
_entry.id   AF-A0A2M9ZC96-F1
#
_cell.length_a   1.000
_cell.length_b   1.000
_cell.length_c   1.000
_cell.angle_alpha   90.00
_cell.angle_beta   90.00
_cell.angle_gamma   90.00
#
_symmetry.space_group_name_H-M   'P 1'
#
loop_
_entity.id
_entity.type
_entity.pdbx_description
1 polymer ?
#
loop_
_entity_poly.entity_id
_entity_poly.type
_entity_poly.pdbx_seq_one_letter_code
_entity_poly.pdbx_strand_id
1 'polypeptide(L)'
;MEPIDYIRNQNDVIFGHKSVSDKFNLKDELKQLKINPFSSLIDRIDPDAWGFIKSEGVRLVQSYEWYSFSLERVLTQISLARRYGKMLDNYKIGKPYTTYQRKLTADFRMMVKFNELDYQNLIIHAVLFLNRTLAISRLCWQDSLKPSFTSFNNHKVFLKKNREHMQKSALYADGFLNKTEWYEIPLKILRDKFLMHAAEPHSSMIAWGKSDWDLDYIVMIPAERKQEKIFEKVKLIQFSARRLQKDIDSYLAWLIDYANQRI
;
A
#
# COMPACT_ATOMS: atom_id res chain seq x y z
N MET A 1 -7.72 -9.18 -20.11
CA MET A 1 -6.59 -8.27 -20.37
C MET A 1 -5.75 -8.23 -19.12
N GLU A 2 -4.45 -8.50 -19.21
CA GLU A 2 -3.55 -8.40 -18.05
C GLU A 2 -3.43 -6.92 -17.63
N PRO A 3 -3.26 -6.60 -16.32
CA PRO A 3 -3.12 -5.22 -15.86
C PRO A 3 -1.98 -4.43 -16.52
N ILE A 4 -0.92 -5.13 -16.95
CA ILE A 4 0.21 -4.49 -17.64
C ILE A 4 -0.12 -4.12 -19.09
N ASP A 5 -0.96 -4.91 -19.77
CA ASP A 5 -1.44 -4.58 -21.10
C ASP A 5 -2.42 -3.41 -21.04
N TYR A 6 -3.21 -3.32 -19.97
CA TYR A 6 -4.04 -2.15 -19.72
C TYR A 6 -3.19 -0.87 -19.67
N ILE A 7 -2.11 -0.84 -18.88
CA ILE A 7 -1.20 0.31 -18.76
C ILE A 7 -0.62 0.71 -20.12
N ARG A 8 -0.18 -0.27 -20.93
CA ARG A 8 0.41 -0.01 -22.25
C ARG A 8 -0.60 0.56 -23.25
N ASN A 9 -1.86 0.14 -23.16
CA ASN A 9 -2.93 0.59 -24.06
C ASN A 9 -3.53 1.95 -23.66
N GLN A 10 -3.16 2.50 -22.50
CA GLN A 10 -3.58 3.83 -22.10
C GLN A 10 -2.63 4.91 -22.64
N ASN A 11 -3.17 6.09 -22.94
CA ASN A 11 -2.40 7.24 -23.39
C ASN A 11 -1.55 7.85 -22.26
N ASP A 12 -1.99 7.71 -21.00
CA ASP A 12 -1.30 8.26 -19.84
C ASP A 12 0.12 7.72 -19.67
N VAL A 13 1.04 8.57 -19.18
CA VAL A 13 2.44 8.18 -18.93
C VAL A 13 2.64 7.69 -17.49
N ILE A 14 1.85 8.19 -16.55
CA ILE A 14 2.00 7.93 -15.11
C ILE A 14 0.74 7.26 -14.58
N PHE A 15 0.91 6.14 -13.88
CA PHE A 15 -0.16 5.33 -13.28
C PHE A 15 0.10 5.13 -11.79
N GLY A 16 -0.94 4.71 -11.05
CA GLY A 16 -0.85 4.37 -9.63
C GLY A 16 -1.24 5.51 -8.71
N HIS A 17 -0.56 5.62 -7.58
CA HIS A 17 -0.91 6.58 -6.55
C HIS A 17 -0.62 8.02 -6.99
N LYS A 18 -1.53 8.93 -6.65
CA LYS A 18 -1.25 10.36 -6.65
C LYS A 18 -0.45 10.70 -5.39
N SER A 19 0.62 11.49 -5.52
CA SER A 19 1.41 11.97 -4.38
C SER A 19 0.53 12.71 -3.37
N VAL A 20 0.86 12.60 -2.10
CA VAL A 20 0.14 13.30 -1.04
C VAL A 20 0.70 14.72 -0.88
N SER A 21 -0.16 15.74 -1.02
CA SER A 21 0.23 17.16 -0.97
C SER A 21 0.29 17.75 0.45
N ASP A 22 -0.37 17.12 1.42
CA ASP A 22 -0.38 17.63 2.79
C ASP A 22 0.96 17.46 3.48
N LYS A 23 1.18 18.33 4.47
CA LYS A 23 2.44 18.40 5.21
C LYS A 23 2.65 17.11 5.98
N PHE A 24 3.79 16.46 5.73
CA PHE A 24 4.18 15.26 6.45
C PHE A 24 4.65 15.60 7.88
N ASN A 25 4.02 14.97 8.88
CA ASN A 25 4.46 14.97 10.27
C ASN A 25 4.65 13.54 10.75
N LEU A 26 5.91 13.09 10.85
CA LEU A 26 6.23 11.73 11.29
C LEU A 26 5.59 11.38 12.63
N LYS A 27 5.58 12.29 13.61
CA LYS A 27 5.03 11.98 14.94
C LYS A 27 3.54 11.68 14.89
N ASP A 28 2.79 12.46 14.10
CA ASP A 28 1.34 12.30 13.99
C ASP A 28 1.01 11.02 13.20
N GLU A 29 1.74 10.76 12.11
CA GLU A 29 1.54 9.57 11.28
C GLU A 29 1.86 8.29 12.07
N LEU A 30 2.97 8.26 12.83
CA LEU A 30 3.30 7.14 13.71
C LEU A 30 2.32 6.98 14.88
N LYS A 31 1.70 8.06 15.36
CA LYS A 31 0.67 7.96 16.40
C LYS A 31 -0.56 7.24 15.87
N GLN A 32 -0.96 7.51 14.63
CA GLN A 32 -2.11 6.84 14.00
C GLN A 32 -1.83 5.34 13.81
N LEU A 33 -0.63 4.97 13.37
CA LEU A 33 -0.27 3.55 13.16
C LEU A 33 -0.27 2.70 14.42
N LYS A 34 -0.16 3.31 15.60
CA LYS A 34 -0.21 2.60 16.89
C LYS A 34 -1.62 2.27 17.35
N ILE A 35 -2.64 2.83 16.69
CA ILE A 35 -4.03 2.57 17.03
C ILE A 35 -4.44 1.27 16.35
N ASN A 36 -4.81 0.24 17.13
CA ASN A 36 -5.35 -0.98 16.56
C ASN A 36 -6.71 -0.70 15.92
N PRO A 37 -6.85 -0.77 14.59
CA PRO A 37 -8.10 -0.43 13.91
C PRO A 37 -9.21 -1.45 14.23
N PHE A 38 -8.84 -2.68 14.62
CA PHE A 38 -9.80 -3.77 14.83
C PHE A 38 -10.37 -3.86 16.23
N SER A 39 -9.93 -3.00 17.16
CA SER A 39 -10.36 -3.03 18.57
C SER A 39 -11.89 -3.11 18.71
N SER A 40 -12.60 -2.16 18.10
CA SER A 40 -14.07 -2.11 18.15
C SER A 40 -14.78 -3.35 17.59
N LEU A 41 -14.18 -4.00 16.59
CA LEU A 41 -14.73 -5.21 15.97
C LEU A 41 -14.48 -6.44 16.85
N ILE A 42 -13.24 -6.59 17.35
CA ILE A 42 -12.85 -7.72 18.19
C ILE A 42 -13.70 -7.77 19.46
N ASP A 43 -13.99 -6.63 20.07
CA ASP A 43 -14.80 -6.53 21.29
C ASP A 43 -16.27 -6.95 21.08
N ARG A 44 -16.74 -6.98 19.82
CA ARG A 44 -18.13 -7.32 19.44
C ARG A 44 -18.32 -8.75 18.95
N ILE A 45 -17.24 -9.45 18.64
CA ILE A 45 -17.34 -10.84 18.16
C ILE A 45 -17.75 -11.71 19.35
N ASP A 46 -18.88 -12.40 19.20
CA ASP A 46 -19.41 -13.33 20.19
C ASP A 46 -18.30 -14.28 20.71
N PRO A 47 -18.12 -14.43 22.03
CA PRO A 47 -17.25 -15.44 22.62
C PRO A 47 -17.45 -16.85 22.03
N ASP A 48 -18.65 -17.21 21.60
CA ASP A 48 -18.93 -18.50 20.95
C ASP A 48 -18.42 -18.59 19.50
N ALA A 49 -18.11 -17.46 18.87
CA ALA A 49 -17.35 -17.38 17.61
C ALA A 49 -15.82 -17.56 17.81
N TRP A 50 -15.42 -18.21 18.92
CA TRP A 50 -14.06 -18.47 19.39
C TRP A 50 -13.09 -18.98 18.30
N GLY A 51 -13.60 -19.70 17.31
CA GLY A 51 -12.83 -20.19 16.16
C GLY A 51 -12.26 -19.06 15.29
N PHE A 52 -13.00 -17.97 15.08
CA PHE A 52 -12.53 -16.80 14.34
C PHE A 52 -11.41 -16.09 15.11
N ILE A 53 -11.63 -15.81 16.40
CA ILE A 53 -10.68 -15.09 17.25
C ILE A 53 -9.36 -15.87 17.34
N LYS A 54 -9.41 -17.19 17.59
CA LYS A 54 -8.20 -18.02 17.75
C LYS A 54 -7.38 -18.25 16.49
N SER A 55 -7.94 -18.04 15.30
CA SER A 55 -7.26 -18.39 14.04
C SER A 55 -7.10 -17.19 13.10
N GLU A 56 -8.18 -16.67 12.56
CA GLU A 56 -8.15 -15.62 11.55
C GLU A 56 -7.95 -14.23 12.16
N GLY A 57 -8.53 -13.97 13.34
CA GLY A 57 -8.34 -12.73 14.10
C GLY A 57 -6.88 -12.49 14.49
N VAL A 58 -6.22 -13.50 15.08
CA VAL A 58 -4.77 -13.41 15.42
C VAL A 58 -3.93 -13.14 14.17
N ARG A 59 -4.20 -13.85 13.06
CA ARG A 59 -3.45 -13.66 11.80
C ARG A 59 -3.69 -12.28 11.18
N LEU A 60 -4.90 -11.74 11.33
CA LEU A 60 -5.25 -10.39 10.89
C LEU A 60 -4.44 -9.36 11.67
N VAL A 61 -4.46 -9.42 13.00
CA VAL A 61 -3.70 -8.51 13.87
C VAL A 61 -2.20 -8.60 13.59
N GLN A 62 -1.65 -9.82 13.53
CA GLN A 62 -0.23 -10.03 13.21
C GLN A 62 0.15 -9.45 11.83
N SER A 63 -0.71 -9.62 10.82
CA SER A 63 -0.44 -9.07 9.50
C SER A 63 -0.50 -7.54 9.46
N TYR A 64 -1.36 -6.92 10.29
CA TYR A 64 -1.39 -5.48 10.47
C TYR A 64 -0.12 -4.98 11.15
N GLU A 65 0.37 -5.67 12.18
CA GLU A 65 1.64 -5.33 12.83
C GLU A 65 2.80 -5.31 11.83
N TRP A 66 2.95 -6.35 10.99
CA TRP A 66 4.01 -6.40 9.98
C TRP A 66 3.88 -5.31 8.90
N TYR A 67 2.64 -5.01 8.49
CA TYR A 67 2.38 -3.89 7.61
C TYR A 67 2.78 -2.56 8.27
N SER A 68 2.36 -2.35 9.53
CA SER A 68 2.62 -1.12 10.29
C SER A 68 4.11 -0.90 10.54
N PHE A 69 4.88 -1.95 10.85
CA PHE A 69 6.33 -1.88 11.00
C PHE A 69 7.02 -1.50 9.68
N SER A 70 6.58 -2.11 8.58
CA SER A 70 7.13 -1.78 7.25
C SER A 70 6.84 -0.31 6.89
N LEU A 71 5.63 0.15 7.18
CA LEU A 71 5.22 1.53 6.93
C LEU A 71 5.97 2.52 7.82
N GLU A 72 6.09 2.25 9.13
CA GLU A 72 6.86 3.08 10.07
C GLU A 72 8.30 3.28 9.60
N ARG A 73 8.95 2.21 9.11
CA ARG A 73 10.28 2.30 8.54
C ARG A 73 10.30 3.26 7.35
N VAL A 74 9.43 3.07 6.36
CA VAL A 74 9.36 3.94 5.18
C VAL A 74 9.05 5.40 5.54
N LEU A 75 8.10 5.66 6.44
CA LEU A 75 7.79 7.02 6.91
C LEU A 75 9.00 7.68 7.59
N THR A 76 9.75 6.91 8.37
CA THR A 76 11.00 7.38 9.00
C THR A 76 12.05 7.75 7.94
N GLN A 77 12.14 6.97 6.85
CA GLN A 77 13.03 7.26 5.72
C GLN A 77 12.63 8.54 5.01
N ILE A 78 11.34 8.76 4.75
CA ILE A 78 10.82 10.01 4.17
C ILE A 78 11.23 11.21 5.05
N SER A 79 11.05 11.11 6.37
CA SER A 79 11.44 12.16 7.33
C SER A 79 12.94 12.44 7.31
N LEU A 80 13.75 11.38 7.25
CA LEU A 80 15.20 11.48 7.21
C LEU A 80 15.69 12.11 5.90
N ALA A 81 15.19 11.64 4.77
CA ALA A 81 15.52 12.16 3.45
C ALA A 81 15.15 13.64 3.32
N ARG A 82 13.98 14.04 3.82
CA ARG A 82 13.56 15.44 3.82
C ARG A 82 14.50 16.32 4.64
N ARG A 83 14.84 15.89 5.87
CA ARG A 83 15.77 16.63 6.74
C ARG A 83 17.15 16.74 6.12
N TYR A 84 17.62 15.66 5.49
CA TYR A 84 18.90 15.65 4.78
C TYR A 84 18.91 16.57 3.56
N GLY A 85 17.86 16.53 2.71
CA GLY A 85 17.70 17.46 1.59
C GLY A 85 17.74 18.92 2.04
N LYS A 86 16.92 19.27 3.04
CA LYS A 86 16.93 20.62 3.62
C LYS A 86 18.28 21.01 4.22
N MET A 87 19.03 20.07 4.79
CA MET A 87 20.38 20.33 5.28
C MET A 87 21.31 20.71 4.13
N LEU A 88 21.24 20.00 3.00
CA LEU A 88 22.04 20.29 1.81
C LEU A 88 21.69 21.65 1.20
N ASP A 89 20.40 21.99 1.10
CA ASP A 89 19.95 23.28 0.56
C ASP A 89 20.50 24.48 1.34
N ASN A 90 20.72 24.31 2.65
CA ASN A 90 21.24 25.35 3.53
C ASN A 90 22.75 25.25 3.79
N TYR A 91 23.43 24.29 3.16
CA TYR A 91 24.84 24.05 3.41
C TYR A 91 25.72 25.10 2.73
N LYS A 92 26.60 25.73 3.51
CA LYS A 92 27.59 26.69 3.00
C LYS A 92 28.87 25.96 2.62
N ILE A 93 29.19 25.96 1.33
CA ILE A 93 30.42 25.37 0.80
C ILE A 93 31.63 25.90 1.58
N GLY A 94 32.57 25.01 1.92
CA GLY A 94 33.78 25.33 2.66
C GLY A 94 33.63 25.33 4.20
N LYS A 95 32.42 25.17 4.75
CA LYS A 95 32.24 25.01 6.21
C LYS A 95 32.19 23.54 6.62
N PRO A 96 32.91 23.10 7.66
CA PRO A 96 32.81 21.71 8.12
C PRO A 96 31.40 21.39 8.64
N TYR A 97 30.97 20.13 8.47
CA TYR A 97 29.71 19.66 9.04
C TYR A 97 29.74 19.71 10.58
N THR A 98 28.65 20.21 11.18
CA THR A 98 28.40 20.12 12.63
C THR A 98 28.16 18.66 13.06
N THR A 99 28.24 18.38 14.36
CA THR A 99 27.96 17.03 14.91
C THR A 99 26.59 16.50 14.48
N TYR A 100 25.57 17.36 14.48
CA TYR A 100 24.23 17.01 14.01
C TYR A 100 24.23 16.66 12.51
N GLN A 101 24.88 17.47 11.67
CA GLN A 101 24.95 17.24 10.22
C GLN A 101 25.71 15.95 9.88
N ARG A 102 26.79 15.64 10.61
CA ARG A 102 27.53 14.38 10.46
C ARG A 102 26.66 13.18 10.80
N LYS A 103 25.93 13.24 11.93
CA LYS A 103 24.98 12.19 12.32
C LYS A 103 23.89 12.01 11.27
N LEU A 104 23.23 13.10 10.86
CA LEU A 104 22.17 13.07 9.84
C LEU A 104 22.67 12.48 8.51
N THR A 105 23.90 12.81 8.10
CA THR A 105 24.54 12.24 6.91
C THR A 105 24.82 10.75 7.07
N ALA A 106 25.32 10.31 8.23
CA ALA A 106 25.57 8.90 8.51
C ALA A 106 24.26 8.09 8.51
N ASP A 107 23.22 8.60 9.17
CA ASP A 107 21.89 8.01 9.20
C ASP A 107 21.32 7.89 7.78
N PHE A 108 21.40 8.98 6.98
CA PHE A 108 20.92 8.98 5.60
C PHE A 108 21.69 7.98 4.71
N ARG A 109 23.03 7.92 4.82
CA ARG A 109 23.85 6.96 4.08
C ARG A 109 23.53 5.51 4.43
N MET A 110 23.21 5.23 5.70
CA MET A 110 22.78 3.91 6.12
C MET A 110 21.41 3.57 5.52
N MET A 111 20.47 4.52 5.61
CA MET A 111 19.11 4.37 5.11
C MET A 111 19.05 4.08 3.60
N VAL A 112 19.78 4.84 2.78
CA VAL A 112 19.73 4.71 1.31
C VAL A 112 20.07 3.30 0.83
N LYS A 113 20.90 2.55 1.57
CA LYS A 113 21.27 1.16 1.24
C LYS A 113 20.08 0.19 1.28
N PHE A 114 19.06 0.50 2.08
CA PHE A 114 17.92 -0.38 2.32
C PHE A 114 16.60 0.23 1.85
N ASN A 115 16.60 1.48 1.39
CA ASN A 115 15.40 2.24 1.05
C ASN A 115 14.50 1.48 0.08
N GLU A 116 15.05 0.97 -1.04
CA GLU A 116 14.27 0.17 -1.98
C GLU A 116 13.68 -1.09 -1.33
N LEU A 117 14.47 -1.86 -0.58
CA LEU A 117 14.00 -3.07 0.11
C LEU A 117 12.87 -2.76 1.10
N ASP A 118 12.94 -1.63 1.81
CA ASP A 118 11.90 -1.22 2.74
C ASP A 118 10.58 -0.86 2.04
N TYR A 119 10.62 -0.23 0.86
CA TYR A 119 9.43 -0.03 0.02
C TYR A 119 8.87 -1.34 -0.52
N GLN A 120 9.73 -2.26 -0.97
CA GLN A 120 9.31 -3.58 -1.45
C GLN A 120 8.63 -4.39 -0.33
N ASN A 121 9.20 -4.37 0.88
CA ASN A 121 8.60 -5.00 2.06
C ASN A 121 7.25 -4.38 2.40
N LEU A 122 7.12 -3.05 2.36
CA LEU A 122 5.84 -2.37 2.57
C LEU A 122 4.78 -2.85 1.56
N ILE A 123 5.11 -2.92 0.27
CA ILE A 123 4.20 -3.41 -0.77
C ILE A 123 3.77 -4.85 -0.50
N ILE A 124 4.71 -5.74 -0.19
CA ILE A 124 4.45 -7.16 0.10
C ILE A 124 3.54 -7.29 1.32
N HIS A 125 3.90 -6.65 2.43
CA HIS A 125 3.15 -6.76 3.68
C HIS A 125 1.78 -6.09 3.60
N ALA A 126 1.61 -5.02 2.81
CA ALA A 126 0.30 -4.44 2.52
C ALA A 126 -0.63 -5.44 1.80
N VAL A 127 -0.14 -6.13 0.77
CA VAL A 127 -0.94 -7.16 0.07
C VAL A 127 -1.29 -8.32 1.00
N LEU A 128 -0.33 -8.80 1.80
CA LEU A 128 -0.56 -9.87 2.77
C LEU A 128 -1.61 -9.46 3.81
N PHE A 129 -1.50 -8.24 4.34
CA PHE A 129 -2.48 -7.68 5.26
C PHE A 129 -3.87 -7.60 4.64
N LEU A 130 -4.01 -7.04 3.43
CA LEU A 130 -5.28 -6.96 2.72
C LEU A 130 -5.91 -8.33 2.50
N ASN A 131 -5.13 -9.37 2.16
CA ASN A 131 -5.65 -10.74 2.08
C ASN A 131 -6.25 -11.22 3.41
N ARG A 132 -5.67 -10.83 4.56
CA ARG A 132 -6.20 -11.19 5.88
C ARG A 132 -7.47 -10.40 6.24
N THR A 133 -7.65 -9.19 5.73
CA THR A 133 -8.90 -8.41 5.97
C THR A 133 -10.15 -9.13 5.44
N LEU A 134 -10.00 -10.06 4.47
CA LEU A 134 -11.11 -10.86 3.96
C LEU A 134 -11.74 -11.80 5.01
N ALA A 135 -11.06 -12.05 6.12
CA ALA A 135 -11.66 -12.75 7.25
C ALA A 135 -12.86 -11.95 7.80
N ILE A 136 -12.74 -10.61 7.88
CA ILE A 136 -13.84 -9.73 8.29
C ILE A 136 -14.97 -9.81 7.27
N SER A 137 -14.63 -9.74 5.98
CA SER A 137 -15.59 -9.88 4.88
C SER A 137 -16.42 -11.16 4.96
N ARG A 138 -15.84 -12.25 5.49
CA ARG A 138 -16.56 -13.52 5.66
C ARG A 138 -17.64 -13.41 6.73
N LEU A 139 -17.40 -12.66 7.80
CA LEU A 139 -18.37 -12.48 8.90
C LEU A 139 -19.63 -11.75 8.43
N CYS A 140 -19.48 -10.80 7.50
CA CYS A 140 -20.59 -9.98 7.01
C CYS A 140 -21.17 -10.44 5.67
N TRP A 141 -20.72 -11.58 5.12
CA TRP A 141 -21.23 -12.14 3.86
C TRP A 141 -22.55 -12.89 4.07
N GLN A 142 -23.56 -12.59 3.25
CA GLN A 142 -24.92 -13.10 3.45
C GLN A 142 -25.51 -13.88 2.26
N ASP A 143 -24.88 -13.85 1.09
CA ASP A 143 -25.33 -14.62 -0.07
C ASP A 143 -24.80 -16.06 -0.06
N SER A 144 -25.54 -16.98 -0.68
CA SER A 144 -25.15 -18.39 -0.79
C SER A 144 -23.93 -18.60 -1.68
N LEU A 145 -23.82 -17.85 -2.77
CA LEU A 145 -22.65 -17.84 -3.64
C LEU A 145 -21.52 -17.09 -2.94
N LYS A 146 -20.40 -17.78 -2.67
CA LYS A 146 -19.31 -17.23 -1.85
C LYS A 146 -18.09 -16.86 -2.69
N PRO A 147 -17.46 -15.69 -2.43
CA PRO A 147 -16.16 -15.35 -3.00
C PRO A 147 -15.04 -16.17 -2.39
N SER A 148 -13.85 -16.08 -2.98
CA SER A 148 -12.61 -16.44 -2.27
C SER A 148 -12.40 -15.49 -1.08
N PHE A 149 -12.18 -16.05 0.11
CA PHE A 149 -11.82 -15.29 1.31
C PHE A 149 -10.32 -15.43 1.66
N THR A 150 -9.50 -15.79 0.67
CA THR A 150 -8.05 -16.05 0.85
C THR A 150 -7.18 -15.19 -0.05
N SER A 151 -7.75 -14.63 -1.12
CA SER A 151 -7.05 -13.74 -2.06
C SER A 151 -7.90 -12.50 -2.33
N PHE A 152 -7.38 -11.34 -1.97
CA PHE A 152 -8.00 -10.03 -2.16
C PHE A 152 -8.34 -9.79 -3.64
N ASN A 153 -7.43 -10.17 -4.53
CA ASN A 153 -7.67 -10.09 -5.97
C ASN A 153 -8.82 -11.01 -6.41
N ASN A 154 -8.82 -12.27 -6.01
CA ASN A 154 -9.87 -13.20 -6.43
C ASN A 154 -11.23 -12.81 -5.86
N HIS A 155 -11.25 -12.29 -4.64
CA HIS A 155 -12.43 -11.69 -4.03
C HIS A 155 -12.95 -10.55 -4.92
N LYS A 156 -12.09 -9.59 -5.25
CA LYS A 156 -12.45 -8.45 -6.10
C LYS A 156 -12.95 -8.85 -7.49
N VAL A 157 -12.28 -9.79 -8.15
CA VAL A 157 -12.70 -10.33 -9.46
C VAL A 157 -14.07 -11.01 -9.36
N PHE A 158 -14.30 -11.79 -8.31
CA PHE A 158 -15.58 -12.43 -8.06
C PHE A 158 -16.70 -11.39 -7.91
N LEU A 159 -16.47 -10.33 -7.12
CA LEU A 159 -17.44 -9.25 -6.93
C LEU A 159 -17.80 -8.56 -8.25
N LYS A 160 -16.81 -8.27 -9.10
CA LYS A 160 -17.04 -7.67 -10.43
C LYS A 160 -17.85 -8.59 -11.35
N LYS A 161 -17.57 -9.90 -11.34
CA LYS A 161 -18.20 -10.88 -12.26
C LYS A 161 -19.61 -11.29 -11.86
N ASN A 162 -19.89 -11.39 -10.56
CA ASN A 162 -21.13 -11.98 -10.05
C ASN A 162 -22.07 -10.95 -9.45
N ARG A 163 -21.90 -9.65 -9.78
CA ARG A 163 -22.64 -8.55 -9.17
C ARG A 163 -24.16 -8.73 -9.26
N GLU A 164 -24.66 -9.25 -10.38
CA GLU A 164 -26.08 -9.50 -10.62
C GLU A 164 -26.67 -10.61 -9.73
N HIS A 165 -25.83 -11.49 -9.19
CA HIS A 165 -26.24 -12.60 -8.32
C HIS A 165 -26.15 -12.26 -6.82
N MET A 166 -25.72 -11.04 -6.45
CA MET A 166 -25.56 -10.60 -5.07
C MET A 166 -26.76 -9.74 -4.67
N GLN A 167 -27.77 -10.35 -4.03
CA GLN A 167 -28.93 -9.59 -3.56
C GLN A 167 -28.70 -9.04 -2.15
N LYS A 168 -28.16 -9.86 -1.25
CA LYS A 168 -27.99 -9.48 0.17
C LYS A 168 -26.68 -8.74 0.44
N SER A 169 -25.65 -9.05 -0.34
CA SER A 169 -24.29 -8.49 -0.21
C SER A 169 -23.99 -7.42 -1.25
N ALA A 170 -25.00 -6.88 -1.95
CA ALA A 170 -24.83 -5.82 -2.96
C ALA A 170 -24.11 -4.58 -2.39
N LEU A 171 -24.54 -4.09 -1.23
CA LEU A 171 -23.94 -2.93 -0.56
C LEU A 171 -22.49 -3.19 -0.15
N TYR A 172 -22.19 -4.40 0.34
CA TYR A 172 -20.82 -4.82 0.62
C TYR A 172 -19.98 -4.83 -0.66
N ALA A 173 -20.49 -5.43 -1.75
CA ALA A 173 -19.77 -5.56 -3.00
C ALA A 173 -19.42 -4.18 -3.58
N ASP A 174 -20.38 -3.27 -3.62
CA ASP A 174 -20.20 -1.91 -4.13
C ASP A 174 -19.22 -1.11 -3.26
N GLY A 175 -19.38 -1.18 -1.93
CA GLY A 175 -18.46 -0.53 -1.01
C GLY A 175 -17.03 -1.07 -1.14
N PHE A 176 -16.86 -2.40 -1.19
CA PHE A 176 -15.56 -3.03 -1.35
C PHE A 176 -14.89 -2.62 -2.67
N LEU A 177 -15.61 -2.68 -3.79
CA LEU A 177 -15.08 -2.33 -5.11
C LEU A 177 -14.64 -0.88 -5.17
N ASN A 178 -15.47 0.04 -4.67
CA ASN A 178 -15.22 1.48 -4.69
C ASN A 178 -14.08 1.88 -3.74
N LYS A 179 -14.01 1.28 -2.54
CA LYS A 179 -12.99 1.62 -1.55
C LYS A 179 -11.61 1.04 -1.84
N THR A 180 -11.49 0.16 -2.84
CA THR A 180 -10.26 -0.60 -3.09
C THR A 180 -9.75 -0.44 -4.52
N GLU A 181 -10.25 0.50 -5.32
CA GLU A 181 -9.85 0.72 -6.73
C GLU A 181 -8.32 0.83 -6.94
N TRP A 182 -7.64 1.44 -5.97
CA TRP A 182 -6.18 1.61 -5.91
C TRP A 182 -5.39 0.30 -5.74
N TYR A 183 -6.05 -0.83 -5.44
CA TYR A 183 -5.38 -2.11 -5.23
C TYR A 183 -4.76 -2.65 -6.53
N GLU A 184 -5.46 -2.56 -7.66
CA GLU A 184 -4.98 -3.11 -8.94
C GLU A 184 -3.71 -2.41 -9.41
N ILE A 185 -3.68 -1.08 -9.32
CA ILE A 185 -2.53 -0.25 -9.63
C ILE A 185 -2.42 0.84 -8.55
N PRO A 186 -1.30 0.92 -7.82
CA PRO A 186 -0.03 0.26 -8.10
C PRO A 186 0.15 -1.09 -7.38
N LEU A 187 -0.61 -1.39 -6.33
CA LEU A 187 -0.17 -2.37 -5.33
C LEU A 187 -0.02 -3.80 -5.87
N LYS A 188 -1.07 -4.34 -6.49
CA LYS A 188 -1.07 -5.70 -7.04
C LYS A 188 -0.01 -5.85 -8.14
N ILE A 189 0.03 -4.91 -9.10
CA ILE A 189 0.95 -5.02 -10.23
C ILE A 189 2.40 -4.95 -9.78
N LEU A 190 2.74 -4.06 -8.84
CA LEU A 190 4.07 -3.98 -8.26
C LEU A 190 4.46 -5.27 -7.58
N ARG A 191 3.64 -5.76 -6.64
CA ARG A 191 3.91 -7.01 -5.92
C ARG A 191 4.06 -8.19 -6.88
N ASP A 192 3.06 -8.44 -7.70
CA ASP A 192 2.99 -9.68 -8.48
C ASP A 192 4.01 -9.67 -9.63
N LYS A 193 4.06 -8.60 -10.43
CA LYS A 193 4.83 -8.60 -11.68
C LYS A 193 6.29 -8.20 -11.47
N PHE A 194 6.56 -7.26 -10.57
CA PHE A 194 7.91 -6.69 -10.45
C PHE A 194 8.69 -7.24 -9.27
N LEU A 195 8.03 -7.48 -8.12
CA LEU A 195 8.72 -7.97 -6.93
C LEU A 195 8.81 -9.50 -6.85
N MET A 196 7.74 -10.23 -7.19
CA MET A 196 7.70 -11.69 -7.00
C MET A 196 8.13 -12.51 -8.22
N HIS A 197 7.87 -12.01 -9.43
CA HIS A 197 8.04 -12.79 -10.65
C HIS A 197 9.08 -12.20 -11.62
N ALA A 198 9.62 -11.01 -11.35
CA ALA A 198 10.52 -10.27 -12.25
C ALA A 198 10.09 -10.37 -13.72
N ALA A 199 8.79 -10.18 -13.96
CA ALA A 199 8.11 -10.65 -15.16
C ALA A 199 8.58 -9.95 -16.44
N GLU A 200 9.10 -8.73 -16.33
CA GLU A 200 9.51 -7.91 -17.47
C GLU A 200 10.72 -7.02 -17.13
N PRO A 201 11.50 -6.59 -18.15
CA PRO A 201 12.55 -5.58 -17.96
C PRO A 201 11.95 -4.29 -17.40
N HIS A 202 12.53 -3.81 -16.30
CA HIS A 202 12.10 -2.60 -15.62
C HIS A 202 13.29 -1.96 -14.90
N SER A 203 13.11 -0.71 -14.50
CA SER A 203 14.02 -0.02 -13.58
C SER A 203 13.19 0.67 -12.52
N SER A 204 13.67 0.64 -11.28
CA SER A 204 13.02 1.27 -10.14
C SER A 204 13.89 2.39 -9.59
N MET A 205 13.25 3.41 -9.02
CA MET A 205 13.93 4.45 -8.27
C MET A 205 13.01 5.00 -7.18
N ILE A 206 13.64 5.65 -6.19
CA ILE A 206 12.92 6.43 -5.18
C ILE A 206 13.25 7.89 -5.41
N ALA A 207 12.22 8.69 -5.65
CA ALA A 207 12.37 10.10 -5.96
C ALA A 207 11.29 10.92 -5.24
N TRP A 208 11.55 12.21 -5.05
CA TRP A 208 10.49 13.15 -4.68
C TRP A 208 9.44 13.15 -5.77
N GLY A 209 8.18 12.95 -5.38
CA GLY A 209 7.05 13.06 -6.29
C GLY A 209 6.80 14.51 -6.72
N LYS A 210 5.55 14.80 -7.08
CA LYS A 210 5.12 16.20 -7.27
C LYS A 210 5.02 16.98 -5.95
N SER A 211 5.20 16.32 -4.81
CA SER A 211 5.12 16.88 -3.46
C SER A 211 6.45 16.73 -2.75
N ASP A 212 6.90 17.80 -2.08
CA ASP A 212 8.09 17.75 -1.22
C ASP A 212 7.89 16.87 0.03
N TRP A 213 6.65 16.46 0.30
CA TRP A 213 6.25 15.76 1.52
C TRP A 213 6.07 14.25 1.31
N ASP A 214 6.47 13.73 0.16
CA ASP A 214 6.30 12.33 -0.18
C ASP A 214 7.44 11.84 -1.09
N LEU A 215 8.07 10.73 -0.71
CA LEU A 215 8.97 10.01 -1.61
C LEU A 215 8.18 8.90 -2.28
N ASP A 216 8.22 8.89 -3.60
CA ASP A 216 7.54 7.91 -4.40
C ASP A 216 8.52 6.81 -4.83
N TYR A 217 8.08 5.56 -4.73
CA TYR A 217 8.70 4.45 -5.43
C TYR A 217 8.15 4.41 -6.84
N ILE A 218 9.02 4.58 -7.82
CA ILE A 218 8.68 4.71 -9.23
C ILE A 218 9.27 3.52 -9.97
N VAL A 219 8.40 2.73 -10.61
CA VAL A 219 8.81 1.67 -11.53
C VAL A 219 8.60 2.13 -12.96
N MET A 220 9.69 2.17 -13.72
CA MET A 220 9.75 2.47 -15.14
C MET A 220 9.64 1.17 -15.93
N ILE A 221 8.67 1.10 -16.84
CA ILE A 221 8.45 -0.04 -17.73
C ILE A 221 8.47 0.42 -19.19
N PRO A 222 8.89 -0.44 -20.14
CA PRO A 222 8.77 -0.13 -21.56
C PRO A 222 7.33 0.13 -21.96
N ALA A 223 7.11 1.19 -22.76
CA ALA A 223 5.77 1.52 -23.27
C ALA A 223 5.24 0.43 -24.22
N GLU A 224 6.14 -0.26 -24.91
CA GLU A 224 5.81 -1.32 -25.86
C GLU A 224 6.48 -2.64 -25.45
N ARG A 225 5.82 -3.79 -25.68
CA ARG A 225 6.30 -5.11 -25.22
C ARG A 225 7.62 -5.56 -25.87
N LYS A 226 7.88 -5.13 -27.11
CA LYS A 226 9.06 -5.53 -27.91
C LYS A 226 10.10 -4.40 -28.02
N GLN A 227 10.05 -3.42 -27.13
CA GLN A 227 10.98 -2.30 -27.16
C GLN A 227 12.41 -2.78 -26.82
N GLU A 228 13.36 -2.58 -27.74
CA GLU A 228 14.75 -3.02 -27.57
C GLU A 228 15.48 -2.21 -26.49
N LYS A 229 15.18 -0.91 -26.38
CA LYS A 229 15.81 0.01 -25.40
C LYS A 229 14.79 0.45 -24.35
N ILE A 230 14.93 -0.03 -23.12
CA ILE A 230 13.98 0.22 -22.02
C ILE A 230 13.65 1.72 -21.84
N PHE A 231 14.63 2.60 -21.97
CA PHE A 231 14.46 4.04 -21.70
C PHE A 231 14.03 4.90 -22.91
N GLU A 232 13.79 4.31 -24.08
CA GLU A 232 13.37 5.07 -25.27
C GLU A 232 11.94 5.63 -25.12
N LYS A 233 11.02 4.78 -24.67
CA LYS A 233 9.66 5.16 -24.26
C LYS A 233 9.29 4.41 -22.98
N VAL A 234 8.94 5.15 -21.93
CA VAL A 234 8.59 4.55 -20.63
C VAL A 234 7.20 4.91 -20.18
N LYS A 235 6.54 3.97 -19.51
CA LYS A 235 5.40 4.24 -18.62
C LYS A 235 5.89 4.13 -17.17
N LEU A 236 5.31 4.94 -16.30
CA LEU A 236 5.70 5.03 -14.89
C LEU A 236 4.57 4.48 -14.02
N ILE A 237 4.91 3.57 -13.12
CA ILE A 237 4.01 3.13 -12.04
C ILE A 237 4.51 3.76 -10.75
N GLN A 238 3.72 4.68 -10.22
CA GLN A 238 4.04 5.46 -9.03
C GLN A 238 3.37 4.85 -7.80
N PHE A 239 4.16 4.66 -6.74
CA PHE A 239 3.71 4.18 -5.45
C PHE A 239 4.13 5.16 -4.36
N SER A 240 3.13 5.77 -3.71
CA SER A 240 3.29 6.57 -2.49
C SER A 240 2.92 5.72 -1.27
N ALA A 241 3.82 5.65 -0.30
CA ALA A 241 3.58 4.98 0.98
C ALA A 241 2.54 5.73 1.82
N ARG A 242 2.57 7.06 1.83
CA ARG A 242 1.59 7.90 2.54
C ARG A 242 0.20 7.79 1.93
N ARG A 243 0.12 7.72 0.60
CA ARG A 243 -1.16 7.50 -0.10
C ARG A 243 -1.71 6.12 0.22
N LEU A 244 -0.86 5.09 0.18
CA LEU A 244 -1.24 3.73 0.57
C LEU A 244 -1.84 3.69 1.97
N GLN A 245 -1.20 4.35 2.95
CA GLN A 245 -1.71 4.43 4.31
C GLN A 245 -3.13 5.00 4.35
N LYS A 246 -3.36 6.16 3.74
CA LYS A 246 -4.69 6.81 3.69
C LYS A 246 -5.75 5.93 3.01
N ASP A 247 -5.35 5.24 1.94
CA ASP A 247 -6.22 4.34 1.19
C ASP A 247 -6.60 3.09 2.00
N ILE A 248 -5.63 2.50 2.72
CA ILE A 248 -5.87 1.39 3.66
C ILE A 248 -6.74 1.87 4.83
N ASP A 249 -6.44 2.99 5.47
CA ASP A 249 -7.19 3.51 6.61
C ASP A 249 -8.65 3.79 6.22
N SER A 250 -8.87 4.40 5.06
CA SER A 250 -10.24 4.63 4.55
C SER A 250 -10.98 3.33 4.24
N TYR A 251 -10.30 2.31 3.72
CA TYR A 251 -10.89 1.00 3.48
C TYR A 251 -11.24 0.28 4.78
N LEU A 252 -10.33 0.26 5.75
CA LEU A 252 -10.53 -0.37 7.05
C LEU A 252 -11.66 0.28 7.83
N ALA A 253 -11.71 1.61 7.89
CA ALA A 253 -12.79 2.33 8.56
C ALA A 253 -14.15 1.91 7.99
N TRP A 254 -14.29 1.91 6.66
CA TRP A 254 -15.51 1.44 6.00
C TRP A 254 -15.83 -0.03 6.29
N LEU A 255 -14.84 -0.93 6.17
CA LEU A 255 -15.06 -2.36 6.36
C LEU A 255 -15.47 -2.71 7.79
N ILE A 256 -14.82 -2.08 8.77
CA ILE A 256 -15.11 -2.25 10.19
C ILE A 256 -16.50 -1.69 10.52
N ASP A 257 -16.83 -0.50 10.06
CA ASP A 257 -18.15 0.09 10.24
C ASP A 257 -19.24 -0.80 9.63
N TYR A 258 -19.01 -1.31 8.41
CA TYR A 258 -19.94 -2.21 7.75
C TYR A 258 -20.12 -3.53 8.53
N ALA A 259 -19.02 -4.12 9.01
CA ALA A 259 -19.06 -5.34 9.80
C ALA A 259 -19.79 -5.14 11.14
N ASN A 260 -19.53 -4.03 11.83
CA ASN A 260 -20.17 -3.66 13.09
C ASN A 260 -21.68 -3.46 12.99
N GLN A 261 -22.23 -3.20 11.80
CA GLN A 261 -23.67 -3.10 11.56
C GLN A 261 -24.33 -4.46 11.29
N ARG A 262 -23.54 -5.52 11.10
CA ARG A 262 -24.00 -6.83 10.62
C ARG A 262 -23.71 -7.98 11.58
N ILE A 263 -22.79 -7.77 12.52
CA ILE A 263 -22.45 -8.68 13.62
C ILE A 263 -23.23 -8.24 14.85
#